data_AF-A0A2D5P9N2-F1
#
_entry.id   AF-A0A2D5P9N2-F1
#
_cell.length_a   1.000
_cell.length_b   1.000
_cell.length_c   1.000
_cell.angle_alpha   90.00
_cell.angle_beta   90.00
_cell.angle_gamma   90.00
#
_symmetry.space_group_name_H-M   'P 1'
#
loop_
_entity.id
_entity.type
_entity.pdbx_description
1 polymer ?
#
loop_
_entity_poly.entity_id
_entity_poly.type
_entity_poly.pdbx_seq_one_letter_code
_entity_poly.pdbx_strand_id
1 'polypeptide(L)'
;MGQIRSEPYFRDYGHSFNMPWVLPHTAGFWNHGSIPTEKKLITRDDPEYFATNNVIRSTGGVPVINVNDPVYRFDRNDYTFSVPGGIKLHDPQKDIDRQQKQDEREFLKRV
;
A
#
# COMPACT_ATOMS: atom_id res chain seq x y z
N MET A 1 -55.42 -12.25 -0.87
CA MET A 1 -54.19 -12.34 -1.70
C MET A 1 -53.35 -11.11 -1.42
N GLY A 2 -52.31 -11.22 -0.58
CA GLY A 2 -51.39 -10.13 -0.28
C GLY A 2 -50.04 -10.72 0.10
N GLN A 3 -49.00 -10.46 -0.69
CA GLN A 3 -47.65 -10.92 -0.38
C GLN A 3 -47.11 -10.11 0.81
N ILE A 4 -46.90 -10.80 1.93
CA ILE A 4 -46.19 -10.26 3.08
C ILE A 4 -44.70 -10.28 2.72
N ARG A 5 -44.06 -9.11 2.62
CA ARG A 5 -42.61 -8.98 2.45
C ARG A 5 -41.93 -8.91 3.81
N SER A 6 -40.79 -9.58 3.94
CA SER A 6 -40.11 -9.88 5.21
C SER A 6 -39.10 -8.82 5.69
N GLU A 7 -39.06 -7.64 5.08
CA GLU A 7 -38.06 -6.60 5.41
C GLU A 7 -38.75 -5.35 6.01
N PRO A 8 -38.16 -4.71 7.04
CA PRO A 8 -38.79 -3.59 7.73
C PRO A 8 -38.98 -2.39 6.79
N TYR A 9 -40.22 -1.89 6.76
CA TYR A 9 -40.64 -0.73 5.97
C TYR A 9 -39.95 0.55 6.46
N PHE A 10 -38.92 1.00 5.74
CA PHE A 10 -38.30 2.31 5.97
C PHE A 10 -39.16 3.41 5.34
N ARG A 11 -39.60 4.38 6.17
CA ARG A 11 -40.51 5.49 5.85
C ARG A 11 -39.86 6.58 4.98
N ASP A 12 -39.11 6.21 3.96
CA ASP A 12 -38.61 7.20 2.99
C ASP A 12 -39.71 7.43 1.95
N TYR A 13 -40.05 8.69 1.67
CA TYR A 13 -41.14 9.13 0.78
C TYR A 13 -40.92 8.77 -0.71
N GLY A 14 -40.42 7.58 -1.02
CA GLY A 14 -40.12 7.11 -2.37
C GLY A 14 -38.81 7.65 -2.96
N HIS A 15 -37.94 8.24 -2.14
CA HIS A 15 -36.66 8.82 -2.56
C HIS A 15 -35.45 8.01 -2.05
N SER A 16 -35.54 6.69 -2.04
CA SER A 16 -34.38 5.82 -1.82
C SER A 16 -33.94 5.20 -3.14
N PHE A 17 -32.72 5.53 -3.57
CA PHE A 17 -32.07 4.82 -4.66
C PHE A 17 -31.05 3.84 -4.07
N ASN A 18 -31.05 2.60 -4.56
CA ASN A 18 -30.00 1.66 -4.21
C ASN A 18 -28.70 2.15 -4.86
N MET A 19 -27.73 2.55 -4.04
CA MET A 19 -26.42 2.90 -4.55
C MET A 19 -25.78 1.66 -5.17
N PRO A 20 -25.25 1.75 -6.40
CA PRO A 20 -24.54 0.63 -6.98
C PRO A 20 -23.29 0.32 -6.16
N TRP A 21 -22.90 -0.96 -6.14
CA TRP A 21 -21.62 -1.35 -5.55
C TRP A 21 -20.47 -0.60 -6.23
N VAL A 22 -19.48 -0.21 -5.43
CA VAL A 22 -18.31 0.57 -5.88
C VAL A 22 -17.53 -0.23 -6.94
N LEU A 23 -17.03 0.48 -7.95
CA LEU A 23 -16.21 -0.12 -9.00
C LEU A 23 -14.80 -0.45 -8.48
N PRO A 24 -14.13 -1.47 -9.04
CA PRO A 24 -12.70 -1.68 -8.80
C PRO A 24 -11.92 -0.42 -9.16
N HIS A 25 -10.94 -0.07 -8.32
CA HIS A 25 -10.05 1.07 -8.51
C HIS A 25 -8.61 0.58 -8.63
N THR A 26 -7.72 1.43 -9.15
CA THR A 26 -6.32 1.06 -9.40
C THR A 26 -5.35 2.07 -8.79
N ALA A 27 -4.18 1.58 -8.37
CA ALA A 27 -3.04 2.42 -8.03
C ALA A 27 -2.31 2.97 -9.28
N GLY A 28 -2.70 2.52 -10.49
CA GLY A 28 -2.07 2.90 -11.75
C GLY A 28 -0.64 2.38 -11.88
N PHE A 29 0.03 2.84 -12.95
CA PHE A 29 1.42 2.51 -13.20
C PHE A 29 2.33 3.25 -12.23
N TRP A 30 3.08 2.52 -11.42
CA TRP A 30 3.89 3.12 -10.36
C TRP A 30 5.16 2.31 -10.07
N ASN A 31 6.31 2.98 -10.15
CA ASN A 31 7.63 2.42 -9.88
C ASN A 31 8.56 3.34 -9.07
N HIS A 32 8.09 4.52 -8.64
CA HIS A 32 8.91 5.55 -7.99
C HIS A 32 9.20 5.28 -6.50
N GLY A 33 9.16 4.02 -6.06
CA GLY A 33 9.40 3.60 -4.68
C GLY A 33 8.18 3.75 -3.76
N SER A 34 8.40 3.67 -2.45
CA SER A 34 7.35 3.81 -1.43
C SER A 34 7.29 5.23 -0.85
N ILE A 35 6.17 5.55 -0.18
CA ILE A 35 5.96 6.76 0.64
C ILE A 35 7.20 6.99 1.53
N PRO A 36 7.66 8.25 1.74
CA PRO A 36 9.01 8.63 2.22
C PRO A 36 9.58 7.90 3.44
N THR A 37 8.76 7.23 4.24
CA THR A 37 9.18 6.46 5.41
C THR A 37 9.89 5.15 5.06
N GLU A 38 9.61 4.54 3.91
CA GLU A 38 10.21 3.26 3.51
C GLU A 38 10.97 3.41 2.19
N LYS A 39 12.19 2.86 2.13
CA LYS A 39 12.97 2.77 0.88
C LYS A 39 12.79 1.37 0.29
N LYS A 40 11.84 1.24 -0.63
CA LYS A 40 11.61 0.01 -1.39
C LYS A 40 11.95 0.20 -2.86
N LEU A 41 12.56 -0.82 -3.45
CA LEU A 41 12.82 -0.90 -4.87
C LEU A 41 11.68 -1.70 -5.52
N ILE A 42 10.99 -1.09 -6.48
CA ILE A 42 9.92 -1.73 -7.25
C ILE A 42 10.49 -2.06 -8.62
N THR A 43 10.43 -3.33 -9.01
CA THR A 43 11.04 -3.80 -10.28
C THR A 43 10.06 -3.77 -11.47
N ARG A 44 8.76 -3.65 -11.20
CA ARG A 44 7.71 -3.72 -12.21
C ARG A 44 6.65 -2.66 -11.94
N ASP A 45 6.23 -1.95 -12.98
CA ASP A 45 5.36 -0.77 -12.91
C ASP A 45 3.89 -1.05 -13.22
N ASP A 46 3.50 -2.32 -13.38
CA ASP A 46 2.13 -2.70 -13.74
C ASP A 46 1.06 -2.16 -12.75
N PRO A 47 -0.18 -1.94 -13.26
CA PRO A 47 -1.28 -1.48 -12.45
C PRO A 47 -1.81 -2.59 -11.55
N GLU A 48 -2.00 -2.26 -10.28
CA GLU A 48 -2.67 -3.11 -9.30
C GLU A 48 -4.13 -2.66 -9.13
N TYR A 49 -5.06 -3.62 -9.09
CA TYR A 49 -6.50 -3.37 -9.00
C TYR A 49 -7.06 -3.87 -7.67
N PHE A 50 -7.90 -3.05 -7.05
CA PHE A 50 -8.48 -3.32 -5.73
C PHE A 50 -10.00 -3.29 -5.80
N ALA A 51 -10.63 -4.29 -5.21
CA ALA A 51 -12.07 -4.39 -5.07
C ALA A 51 -12.49 -4.18 -3.60
N THR A 52 -13.47 -3.32 -3.37
CA THR A 52 -14.03 -3.11 -2.02
C THR A 52 -14.58 -4.44 -1.49
N ASN A 53 -14.14 -4.84 -0.29
CA ASN A 53 -14.51 -6.10 0.37
C ASN A 53 -14.32 -7.35 -0.49
N ASN A 54 -13.41 -7.34 -1.47
CA ASN A 54 -13.21 -8.44 -2.41
C ASN A 54 -14.49 -8.81 -3.21
N VAL A 55 -15.39 -7.85 -3.40
CA VAL A 55 -16.64 -8.02 -4.17
C VAL A 55 -16.59 -7.15 -5.41
N ILE A 56 -16.85 -7.75 -6.57
CA ILE A 56 -16.92 -7.07 -7.86
C ILE A 56 -18.39 -6.89 -8.24
N ARG A 57 -18.74 -5.68 -8.67
CA ARG A 57 -20.08 -5.40 -9.19
C ARG A 57 -20.38 -6.27 -10.40
N SER A 58 -21.60 -6.81 -10.47
CA SER A 58 -22.17 -7.40 -11.68
C SER A 58 -23.45 -6.67 -12.08
N THR A 59 -23.71 -6.60 -13.39
CA THR A 59 -24.97 -6.09 -13.95
C THR A 59 -25.56 -7.20 -14.81
N GLY A 60 -26.77 -7.68 -14.48
CA GLY A 60 -27.40 -8.78 -15.21
C GLY A 60 -26.64 -10.11 -15.14
N GLY A 61 -25.89 -10.35 -14.06
CA GLY A 61 -25.08 -11.57 -13.89
C GLY A 61 -23.70 -11.52 -14.56
N VAL A 62 -23.38 -10.45 -15.30
CA VAL A 62 -22.06 -10.25 -15.91
C VAL A 62 -21.21 -9.34 -15.01
N PRO A 63 -20.03 -9.79 -14.54
CA PRO A 63 -19.14 -8.95 -13.75
C PRO A 63 -18.57 -7.81 -14.61
N VAL A 64 -18.34 -6.65 -13.99
CA VAL A 64 -17.81 -5.46 -14.70
C VAL A 64 -16.38 -5.68 -15.20
N ILE A 65 -15.62 -6.58 -14.56
CA ILE A 65 -14.27 -6.95 -14.96
C ILE A 65 -14.14 -8.49 -15.07
N ASN A 66 -13.22 -8.94 -15.92
CA ASN A 66 -12.91 -10.36 -16.06
C ASN A 66 -11.78 -10.76 -15.10
N VAL A 67 -12.11 -11.40 -13.98
CA VAL A 67 -11.14 -11.85 -12.95
C VAL A 67 -10.15 -12.91 -13.48
N ASN A 68 -10.44 -13.52 -14.62
CA ASN A 68 -9.53 -14.48 -15.26
C ASN A 68 -8.43 -13.81 -16.09
N ASP A 69 -8.53 -12.51 -16.37
CA ASP A 69 -7.46 -11.77 -17.02
C ASP A 69 -6.28 -11.59 -16.05
N PRO A 70 -5.04 -11.98 -16.45
CA PRO A 70 -3.87 -11.87 -15.59
C PRO A 70 -3.59 -10.45 -15.09
N VAL A 71 -4.08 -9.41 -15.77
CA VAL A 71 -3.91 -8.02 -15.32
C VAL A 71 -4.53 -7.77 -13.93
N TYR A 72 -5.59 -8.48 -13.56
CA TYR A 72 -6.25 -8.34 -12.26
C TYR A 72 -5.66 -9.24 -11.17
N ARG A 73 -4.59 -9.99 -11.48
CA ARG A 73 -3.89 -10.89 -10.55
C ARG A 73 -2.53 -10.36 -10.12
N PHE A 74 -2.16 -9.17 -10.60
CA PHE A 74 -0.90 -8.54 -10.24
C PHE A 74 -0.93 -8.10 -8.77
N ASP A 75 0.04 -8.58 -7.98
CA ASP A 75 0.34 -8.08 -6.63
C ASP A 75 1.72 -7.41 -6.67
N ARG A 76 1.77 -6.12 -6.31
CA ARG A 76 3.00 -5.34 -6.36
C ARG A 76 4.01 -5.80 -5.31
N ASN A 77 3.57 -6.41 -4.21
CA ASN A 77 4.45 -6.84 -3.14
C ASN A 77 5.45 -7.91 -3.61
N ASP A 78 5.06 -8.78 -4.54
CA ASP A 78 5.93 -9.81 -5.13
C ASP A 78 7.11 -9.22 -5.91
N TYR A 79 6.98 -7.97 -6.38
CA TYR A 79 7.98 -7.25 -7.16
C TYR A 79 8.66 -6.11 -6.39
N THR A 80 8.40 -6.03 -5.08
CA THR A 80 8.87 -4.97 -4.21
C THR A 80 9.90 -5.50 -3.21
N PHE A 81 11.11 -4.95 -3.29
CA PHE A 81 12.23 -5.36 -2.44
C PHE A 81 12.58 -4.27 -1.43
N SER A 82 12.70 -4.64 -0.15
CA SER A 82 13.23 -3.75 0.87
C SER A 82 14.71 -3.50 0.61
N VAL A 83 15.09 -2.24 0.42
CA VAL A 83 16.50 -1.86 0.36
C VAL A 83 16.98 -1.71 1.80
N PRO A 84 17.95 -2.52 2.28
CA PRO A 84 18.55 -2.31 3.58
C PRO A 84 19.08 -0.88 3.62
N GLY A 85 18.57 -0.08 4.55
CA GLY A 85 18.74 1.36 4.55
C GLY A 85 20.19 1.78 4.54
N GLY A 86 20.69 2.18 3.37
CA GLY A 86 22.00 2.77 3.15
C GLY A 86 23.14 1.80 3.46
N ILE A 87 24.05 1.60 2.51
CA ILE A 87 25.40 1.23 2.90
C ILE A 87 25.84 2.31 3.89
N LYS A 88 25.99 1.97 5.18
CA LYS A 88 26.69 2.85 6.11
C LYS A 88 28.15 2.78 5.68
N LEU A 89 28.49 3.56 4.65
CA LEU A 89 29.87 3.78 4.27
C LEU A 89 30.59 4.24 5.55
N HIS A 90 31.73 3.62 5.81
CA HIS A 90 32.61 4.00 6.90
C HIS A 90 32.86 5.50 6.79
N ASP A 91 32.40 6.26 7.79
CA ASP A 91 32.56 7.70 7.86
C ASP A 91 33.83 7.97 8.66
N PRO A 92 34.99 8.22 8.00
CA PRO A 92 36.28 8.34 8.69
C PRO A 92 36.28 9.45 9.73
N GLN A 93 35.40 10.45 9.59
CA GLN A 93 35.30 11.55 10.54
C GLN A 93 34.84 11.09 11.93
N LYS A 94 33.93 10.10 12.00
CA LYS A 94 33.45 9.56 13.28
C LYS A 94 34.51 8.80 14.06
N ASP A 95 35.47 8.19 13.36
CA ASP A 95 36.55 7.46 13.99
C ASP A 95 37.62 8.42 14.49
N ILE A 96 37.92 9.48 13.72
CA ILE A 96 38.77 10.59 14.17
C ILE A 96 38.19 11.23 15.43
N ASP A 97 36.90 11.56 15.46
CA ASP A 97 36.25 12.18 16.61
C ASP A 97 36.27 11.25 17.84
N ARG A 98 36.12 9.94 17.63
CA ARG A 98 36.20 8.94 18.71
C ARG A 98 37.61 8.88 19.28
N GLN A 99 38.62 8.94 18.42
CA GLN A 99 40.03 8.87 18.79
C GLN A 99 40.46 10.12 19.56
N GLN A 100 40.10 11.31 19.06
CA GLN A 100 40.32 12.58 19.76
C GLN A 100 39.71 12.59 21.16
N LYS A 101 38.48 12.06 21.30
CA LYS A 101 37.79 11.98 22.60
C LYS A 101 38.44 10.97 23.56
N GLN A 102 39.08 9.93 23.03
CA GLN A 102 39.86 8.99 23.83
C GLN A 102 41.17 9.62 24.29
N ASP A 103 41.88 10.29 23.38
CA ASP A 103 43.13 10.99 23.67
C ASP A 103 42.92 12.11 24.70
N GLU A 104 41.82 12.86 24.60
CA GLU A 104 41.46 13.89 25.56
C GLU A 104 41.19 13.29 26.97
N ARG A 105 40.52 12.14 27.05
CA ARG A 105 40.28 11.43 28.31
C ARG A 105 41.56 10.86 28.92
N GLU A 106 42.47 10.37 28.10
CA GLU A 106 43.80 9.89 28.50
C GLU A 106 44.64 11.06 29.03
N PHE A 107 44.61 12.20 28.34
CA PHE A 107 45.30 13.42 28.75
C PHE A 107 44.81 13.92 30.11
N LEU A 108 43.49 14.00 30.29
CA LEU A 108 42.87 14.44 31.55
C LEU A 108 43.16 13.51 32.74
N LYS A 109 43.52 12.25 32.52
CA LYS A 109 43.93 11.32 33.58
C LYS A 109 45.39 11.47 33.99
N ARG A 110 46.22 12.14 33.17
CA ARG A 110 47.66 12.34 33.40
C ARG A 110 48.00 13.66 34.07
N VAL A 111 47.04 14.59 34.14
CA VAL A 111 47.12 15.86 34.89
C VAL A 111 46.58 15.66 36.29
#